data_AF-A0A660SUH2-F1
#
_entry.id   AF-A0A660SUH2-F1
#
_cell.length_a   1.000
_cell.length_b   1.000
_cell.length_c   1.000
_cell.angle_alpha   90.00
_cell.angle_beta   90.00
_cell.angle_gamma   90.00
#
_symmetry.space_group_name_H-M   'P 1'
#
loop_
_entity.id
_entity.type
_entity.pdbx_description
1 polymer ?
#
loop_
_entity_poly.entity_id
_entity_poly.type
_entity_poly.pdbx_seq_one_letter_code
_entity_poly.pdbx_strand_id
1 'polypeptide(L)'
;MRYFSGRLNGTGVLLWPVLFWITAFALPLISVALKAAGSVAELTGVIQSPYYRGVMGFSLKQAALSTVFSVLLGLPGAYFVGRHHFPGRKLLRSISTVPFVLPSILAVLGFILVFGNSGLINSIRQTTLIGDKEPWKMLYSLRAIILAHMFYNFPLTLRIVGDAWYSLPQSKYNAARSLGAGPIKAFFTVDFPRLAPAILTSAVITFLYCFLSFAIILVLGGGPQFTTLEVEIYRLIKYQLDFSRGSGLAIIESIAALGLLAVYASLDTVLRRRTVDDDDAVKIRTPGRITGWKMLPAFLYLIPALFLIFAPLISIMIYSFLTRATRAASLHLSFSHWKSLFGSGRVGASVPLNSVIRTFSLGIAVAGITTVTAALAGWYTAHRKGFLVKIIEFMLFIPMGVSTV
;
A
#
# COMPACT_ATOMS: atom_id res chain seq x y z
N MET A 1 5.87 38.24 9.47
CA MET A 1 5.50 37.88 8.09
C MET A 1 4.02 38.16 7.85
N ARG A 2 3.64 39.41 7.55
CA ARG A 2 2.24 39.85 7.40
C ARG A 2 2.05 40.79 6.18
N TYR A 3 2.85 40.59 5.13
CA TYR A 3 2.99 41.55 4.01
C TYR A 3 2.91 40.93 2.60
N PHE A 4 2.06 39.92 2.41
CA PHE A 4 1.65 39.47 1.07
C PHE A 4 0.14 39.16 1.06
N SER A 5 -0.68 40.17 1.36
CA SER A 5 -2.14 40.14 1.16
C SER A 5 -2.53 40.80 -0.17
N GLY A 6 -1.76 40.53 -1.22
CA GLY A 6 -2.10 40.90 -2.59
C GLY A 6 -3.24 40.03 -3.11
N ARG A 7 -4.23 40.67 -3.72
CA ARG A 7 -5.49 40.13 -4.27
C ARG A 7 -5.30 39.00 -5.30
N LEU A 8 -4.87 37.82 -4.90
CA LEU A 8 -5.37 36.62 -5.55
C LEU A 8 -6.83 36.51 -5.12
N ASN A 9 -7.77 36.69 -6.06
CA ASN A 9 -9.16 36.28 -5.85
C ASN A 9 -9.10 34.85 -5.30
N GLY A 10 -9.43 34.67 -4.01
CA GLY A 10 -9.04 33.47 -3.28
C GLY A 10 -9.54 32.17 -3.92
N THR A 11 -10.61 32.26 -4.72
CA THR A 11 -11.20 31.17 -5.49
C THR A 11 -10.51 30.90 -6.83
N GLY A 12 -9.84 31.88 -7.45
CA GLY A 12 -9.13 31.69 -8.73
C GLY A 12 -7.98 30.69 -8.66
N VAL A 13 -7.36 30.56 -7.48
CA VAL A 13 -6.32 29.55 -7.19
C VAL A 13 -6.84 28.12 -7.31
N LEU A 14 -8.15 27.90 -7.15
CA LEU A 14 -8.78 26.58 -7.26
C LEU A 14 -9.15 26.18 -8.69
N LEU A 15 -9.11 27.09 -9.66
CA LEU A 15 -9.51 26.78 -11.04
C LEU A 15 -8.70 25.61 -11.61
N TRP A 16 -7.37 25.63 -11.44
CA TRP A 16 -6.51 24.55 -11.91
C TRP A 16 -6.75 23.24 -11.15
N PRO A 17 -6.69 23.17 -9.81
CA PRO A 17 -6.98 21.94 -9.08
C PRO A 17 -8.34 21.32 -9.39
N VAL A 18 -9.39 22.14 -9.49
CA VAL A 18 -10.75 21.67 -9.79
C VAL A 18 -10.84 21.17 -11.23
N LEU A 19 -10.29 21.90 -12.21
CA LEU A 19 -10.27 21.47 -13.60
C LEU A 19 -9.48 20.18 -13.78
N PHE A 20 -8.31 20.08 -13.16
CA PHE A 20 -7.49 18.88 -13.16
C PHE A 20 -8.26 17.70 -12.57
N TRP A 21 -8.91 17.89 -11.41
CA TRP A 21 -9.71 16.84 -10.79
C TRP A 21 -10.90 16.40 -11.66
N ILE A 22 -11.61 17.35 -12.27
CA ILE A 22 -12.72 17.03 -13.18
C ILE A 22 -12.22 16.22 -14.37
N THR A 23 -11.16 16.68 -15.03
CA THR A 23 -10.66 16.06 -16.27
C THR A 23 -9.95 14.73 -16.03
N ALA A 24 -9.12 14.65 -15.00
CA ALA A 24 -8.32 13.46 -14.70
C ALA A 24 -9.09 12.38 -13.92
N PHE A 25 -10.17 12.75 -13.21
CA PHE A 25 -10.88 11.82 -12.33
C PHE A 25 -12.39 11.79 -12.55
N ALA A 26 -13.08 12.93 -12.47
CA ALA A 26 -14.54 12.95 -12.54
C ALA A 26 -15.08 12.48 -13.89
N LEU A 27 -14.49 12.93 -15.01
CA LEU A 27 -14.92 12.57 -16.36
C LEU A 27 -14.77 11.06 -16.62
N PRO A 28 -13.61 10.40 -16.34
CA PRO A 28 -13.52 8.95 -16.40
C PRO A 28 -14.58 8.25 -15.54
N LEU A 29 -14.78 8.68 -14.30
CA LEU A 29 -15.75 8.07 -13.39
C LEU A 29 -17.19 8.20 -13.90
N ILE A 30 -17.56 9.38 -14.41
CA ILE A 30 -18.87 9.61 -15.05
C ILE A 30 -19.02 8.72 -16.28
N SER A 31 -17.97 8.54 -17.09
CA SER A 31 -18.03 7.67 -18.26
C SER A 31 -18.30 6.20 -17.89
N VAL A 32 -17.70 5.72 -16.80
CA VAL A 32 -17.96 4.39 -16.23
C VAL A 32 -19.41 4.32 -15.72
N ALA A 33 -19.87 5.33 -14.99
CA ALA A 33 -21.24 5.41 -14.49
C ALA A 33 -22.28 5.38 -15.61
N LEU A 34 -22.06 6.12 -16.71
CA LEU A 34 -22.96 6.14 -17.86
C LEU A 34 -23.01 4.79 -18.58
N LYS A 35 -21.86 4.10 -18.71
CA LYS A 35 -21.82 2.74 -19.28
C LYS A 35 -22.56 1.72 -18.41
N ALA A 36 -22.52 1.87 -17.09
CA ALA A 36 -23.28 1.01 -16.19
C ALA A 36 -24.78 1.35 -16.15
N ALA A 37 -25.15 2.63 -16.27
CA ALA A 37 -26.54 3.11 -16.18
C ALA A 37 -27.46 2.53 -17.26
N GLY A 38 -26.91 2.13 -18.41
CA GLY A 38 -27.67 1.41 -19.45
C GLY A 38 -28.12 0.00 -19.05
N SER A 39 -27.80 -0.47 -17.83
CA SER A 39 -27.85 -1.89 -17.47
C SER A 39 -28.28 -2.18 -16.02
N VAL A 40 -29.30 -1.48 -15.48
CA VAL A 40 -29.85 -1.81 -14.14
C VAL A 40 -30.21 -3.31 -14.01
N ALA A 41 -30.66 -3.94 -15.10
CA ALA A 41 -30.90 -5.38 -15.19
C ALA A 41 -29.63 -6.24 -15.16
N GLU A 42 -28.48 -5.72 -15.58
CA GLU A 42 -27.20 -6.44 -15.47
C GLU A 42 -26.61 -6.33 -14.06
N LEU A 43 -26.80 -5.20 -13.37
CA LEU A 43 -26.41 -5.05 -11.96
C LEU A 43 -27.12 -6.10 -11.09
N THR A 44 -28.42 -6.31 -11.30
CA THR A 44 -29.15 -7.36 -10.59
C THR A 44 -28.66 -8.75 -10.97
N GLY A 45 -28.38 -9.01 -12.25
CA GLY A 45 -27.79 -10.26 -12.71
C GLY A 45 -26.40 -10.55 -12.12
N VAL A 46 -25.57 -9.52 -11.95
CA VAL A 46 -24.25 -9.61 -11.31
C VAL A 46 -24.38 -9.98 -9.83
N ILE A 47 -25.26 -9.29 -9.10
CA ILE A 47 -25.48 -9.54 -7.65
C ILE A 47 -26.08 -10.93 -7.42
N GLN A 48 -26.98 -11.39 -8.30
CA GLN A 48 -27.63 -12.70 -8.17
C GLN A 48 -26.73 -13.87 -8.58
N SER A 49 -25.73 -13.64 -9.43
CA SER A 49 -24.80 -14.67 -9.88
C SER A 49 -24.00 -15.29 -8.72
N PRO A 50 -24.00 -16.62 -8.55
CA PRO A 50 -23.15 -17.29 -7.57
C PRO A 50 -21.65 -17.04 -7.81
N TYR A 51 -21.25 -16.93 -9.09
CA TYR A 51 -19.86 -16.68 -9.47
C TYR A 51 -19.37 -15.31 -8.95
N TYR A 52 -20.09 -14.22 -9.28
CA TYR A 52 -19.69 -12.88 -8.87
C TYR A 52 -19.79 -12.69 -7.35
N ARG A 53 -20.76 -13.33 -6.67
CA ARG A 53 -20.79 -13.39 -5.20
C ARG A 53 -19.56 -14.08 -4.62
N GLY A 54 -19.09 -15.15 -5.26
CA GLY A 54 -17.83 -15.81 -4.91
C GLY A 54 -16.62 -14.88 -5.05
N VAL A 55 -16.53 -14.15 -6.17
CA VAL A 55 -15.46 -13.17 -6.43
C VAL A 55 -15.48 -12.01 -5.41
N MET A 56 -16.65 -11.46 -5.12
CA MET A 56 -16.83 -10.43 -4.08
C MET A 56 -16.42 -10.93 -2.70
N GLY A 57 -16.92 -12.11 -2.30
CA GLY A 57 -16.58 -12.73 -1.02
C GLY A 57 -15.09 -13.05 -0.89
N PHE A 58 -14.45 -13.52 -1.97
CA PHE A 58 -13.01 -13.75 -2.00
C PHE A 58 -12.23 -12.44 -1.88
N SER A 59 -12.65 -11.38 -2.58
CA SER A 59 -12.01 -10.05 -2.52
C SER A 59 -12.04 -9.47 -1.10
N LEU A 60 -13.18 -9.56 -0.42
CA LEU A 60 -13.30 -9.15 0.98
C LEU A 60 -12.45 -10.01 1.92
N LYS A 61 -12.52 -11.34 1.77
CA LYS A 61 -11.79 -12.30 2.62
C LYS A 61 -10.27 -12.14 2.48
N GLN A 62 -9.75 -12.08 1.25
CA GLN A 62 -8.32 -11.91 1.02
C GLN A 62 -7.85 -10.57 1.58
N ALA A 63 -8.61 -9.49 1.38
CA ALA A 63 -8.21 -8.16 1.81
C ALA A 63 -8.19 -8.06 3.34
N ALA A 64 -9.20 -8.63 4.00
CA ALA A 64 -9.25 -8.72 5.46
C ALA A 64 -8.08 -9.51 6.03
N LEU A 65 -7.79 -10.71 5.50
CA LEU A 65 -6.65 -11.52 5.95
C LEU A 65 -5.32 -10.80 5.72
N SER A 66 -5.11 -10.26 4.52
CA SER A 66 -3.91 -9.49 4.18
C SER A 66 -3.72 -8.30 5.11
N THR A 67 -4.81 -7.62 5.47
CA THR A 67 -4.80 -6.50 6.42
C THR A 67 -4.38 -6.95 7.81
N VAL A 68 -5.00 -8.00 8.34
CA VAL A 68 -4.67 -8.52 9.67
C VAL A 68 -3.20 -8.87 9.76
N PHE A 69 -2.67 -9.63 8.79
CA PHE A 69 -1.26 -10.02 8.82
C PHE A 69 -0.30 -8.84 8.59
N SER A 70 -0.65 -7.89 7.73
CA SER A 70 0.15 -6.67 7.52
C SER A 70 0.21 -5.80 8.76
N VAL A 71 -0.93 -5.60 9.44
CA VAL A 71 -1.00 -4.83 10.69
C VAL A 71 -0.24 -5.54 11.80
N LEU A 72 -0.44 -6.86 11.97
CA LEU A 72 0.29 -7.66 12.96
C LEU A 72 1.81 -7.61 12.76
N LEU A 73 2.28 -7.60 11.50
CA LEU A 73 3.70 -7.42 11.19
C LEU A 73 4.18 -5.97 11.39
N GLY A 74 3.34 -4.98 11.13
CA GLY A 74 3.67 -3.57 11.28
C GLY A 74 3.74 -3.08 12.74
N LEU A 75 2.91 -3.64 13.64
CA LEU A 75 2.79 -3.19 15.04
C LEU A 75 4.10 -3.34 15.85
N PRO A 76 4.85 -4.46 15.80
CA PRO A 76 6.15 -4.56 16.46
C PRO A 76 7.14 -3.51 15.94
N GLY A 77 7.16 -3.28 14.62
CA GLY A 77 7.99 -2.25 14.00
C GLY A 77 7.61 -0.84 14.47
N ALA A 78 6.31 -0.54 14.54
CA ALA A 78 5.78 0.70 15.08
C ALA A 78 6.21 0.92 16.54
N TYR A 79 6.14 -0.12 17.37
CA TYR A 79 6.59 -0.06 18.76
C TYR A 79 8.09 0.28 18.87
N PHE A 80 8.96 -0.42 18.14
CA PHE A 80 10.40 -0.15 18.19
C PHE A 80 10.75 1.24 17.68
N VAL A 81 10.15 1.65 16.56
CA VAL A 81 10.42 2.94 15.92
C VAL A 81 9.81 4.11 16.70
N GLY A 82 8.66 3.91 17.34
CA GLY A 82 7.97 4.92 18.12
C GLY A 82 8.56 5.12 19.51
N ARG A 83 8.91 4.03 20.20
CA ARG A 83 9.26 4.07 21.63
C ARG A 83 10.74 4.10 21.94
N HIS A 84 11.57 3.56 21.05
CA HIS A 84 12.98 3.28 21.34
C HIS A 84 13.95 3.97 20.38
N HIS A 85 15.16 4.29 20.86
CA HIS A 85 16.29 4.70 20.03
C HIS A 85 17.30 3.54 19.95
N PHE A 86 17.59 3.09 18.73
CA PHE A 86 18.53 2.01 18.43
C PHE A 86 19.21 2.27 17.07
N PRO A 87 20.45 1.77 16.83
CA PRO A 87 21.22 2.04 15.61
C PRO A 87 20.49 1.67 14.30
N GLY A 88 19.68 0.62 14.29
CA GLY A 88 18.88 0.22 13.12
C GLY A 88 17.60 1.03 12.87
N ARG A 89 17.25 1.99 13.73
CA ARG A 89 15.96 2.72 13.65
C ARG A 89 15.81 3.54 12.37
N LYS A 90 16.86 4.29 12.01
CA LYS A 90 16.85 5.12 10.80
C LYS A 90 16.73 4.24 9.55
N LEU A 91 17.49 3.14 9.55
CA LEU A 91 17.45 2.12 8.49
C LEU A 91 16.03 1.56 8.32
N LEU A 92 15.40 1.09 9.40
CA LEU A 92 14.03 0.56 9.37
C LEU A 92 13.02 1.59 8.86
N ARG A 93 13.11 2.86 9.30
CA ARG A 93 12.26 3.96 8.79
C ARG A 93 12.47 4.23 7.31
N SER A 94 13.71 4.30 6.85
CA SER A 94 14.03 4.58 5.44
C SER A 94 13.63 3.44 4.53
N ILE A 95 13.87 2.19 4.92
CA ILE A 95 13.51 1.03 4.10
C ILE A 95 12.01 0.81 4.03
N SER A 96 11.27 1.22 5.06
CA SER A 96 9.81 1.18 5.06
C SER A 96 9.17 1.99 3.93
N THR A 97 9.90 2.92 3.28
CA THR A 97 9.38 3.64 2.11
C THR A 97 9.59 2.90 0.80
N VAL A 98 10.49 1.91 0.77
CA VAL A 98 10.91 1.24 -0.47
C VAL A 98 9.74 0.54 -1.17
N PRO A 99 8.88 -0.27 -0.51
CA PRO A 99 7.77 -0.94 -1.18
C PRO A 99 6.83 0.02 -1.93
N PHE A 100 6.57 1.20 -1.38
CA PHE A 100 5.67 2.20 -1.99
C PHE A 100 6.25 2.89 -3.24
N VAL A 101 7.57 2.91 -3.39
CA VAL A 101 8.23 3.49 -4.57
C VAL A 101 8.36 2.45 -5.69
N LEU A 102 8.24 1.16 -5.36
CA LEU A 102 8.39 0.07 -6.32
C LEU A 102 7.10 -0.19 -7.08
N PRO A 103 7.14 -0.18 -8.43
CA PRO A 103 6.05 -0.69 -9.25
C PRO A 103 5.63 -2.10 -8.81
N SER A 104 4.32 -2.33 -8.68
CA SER A 104 3.72 -3.61 -8.27
C SER A 104 4.23 -4.80 -9.08
N ILE A 105 4.39 -4.62 -10.39
CA ILE A 105 4.90 -5.66 -11.29
C ILE A 105 6.34 -6.08 -10.97
N LEU A 106 7.20 -5.15 -10.53
CA LEU A 106 8.58 -5.46 -10.16
C LEU A 106 8.62 -6.27 -8.87
N ALA A 107 7.84 -5.90 -7.86
CA ALA A 107 7.77 -6.67 -6.64
C ALA A 107 7.26 -8.09 -6.90
N VAL A 108 6.20 -8.24 -7.70
CA VAL A 108 5.67 -9.55 -8.10
C VAL A 108 6.75 -10.39 -8.80
N LEU A 109 7.51 -9.81 -9.72
CA LEU A 109 8.64 -10.51 -10.36
C LEU A 109 9.67 -10.95 -9.31
N GLY A 110 10.04 -10.07 -8.39
CA GLY A 110 10.95 -10.42 -7.29
C GLY A 110 10.42 -11.57 -6.43
N PHE A 111 9.12 -11.58 -6.13
CA PHE A 111 8.47 -12.70 -5.44
C PHE A 111 8.55 -14.00 -6.24
N ILE A 112 8.36 -13.95 -7.56
CA ILE A 112 8.53 -15.13 -8.42
C ILE A 112 9.98 -15.64 -8.38
N LEU A 113 10.96 -14.73 -8.41
CA LEU A 113 12.39 -15.07 -8.36
C LEU A 113 12.84 -15.60 -6.98
N VAL A 114 12.16 -15.23 -5.90
CA VAL A 114 12.44 -15.74 -4.54
C VAL A 114 11.72 -17.06 -4.26
N PHE A 115 10.40 -17.09 -4.48
CA PHE A 115 9.50 -18.16 -4.04
C PHE A 115 9.09 -19.14 -5.15
N GLY A 116 9.52 -18.92 -6.39
CA GLY A 116 9.25 -19.82 -7.51
C GLY A 116 9.93 -21.18 -7.38
N ASN A 117 9.51 -22.13 -8.22
CA ASN A 117 10.06 -23.50 -8.22
C ASN A 117 11.58 -23.51 -8.43
N SER A 118 12.10 -22.60 -9.27
CA SER A 118 13.53 -22.37 -9.49
C SER A 118 14.03 -21.10 -8.79
N GLY A 119 13.31 -20.61 -7.78
CA GLY A 119 13.64 -19.38 -7.07
C GLY A 119 14.74 -19.57 -6.02
N LEU A 120 15.18 -18.46 -5.42
CA LEU A 120 16.26 -18.43 -4.43
C LEU A 120 16.04 -19.42 -3.28
N ILE A 121 14.83 -19.47 -2.70
CA ILE A 121 14.54 -20.33 -1.54
C ILE A 121 14.64 -21.80 -1.90
N ASN A 122 14.03 -22.20 -3.02
CA ASN A 122 14.07 -23.60 -3.47
C ASN A 122 15.47 -24.01 -3.91
N SER A 123 16.24 -23.09 -4.51
CA SER A 123 17.65 -23.34 -4.86
C SER A 123 18.51 -23.59 -3.63
N ILE A 124 18.37 -22.75 -2.58
CA ILE A 124 19.09 -22.93 -1.31
C ILE A 124 18.71 -24.27 -0.67
N ARG A 125 17.41 -24.60 -0.58
CA ARG A 125 16.93 -25.87 -0.01
C ARG A 125 17.50 -27.10 -0.72
N GLN A 126 17.64 -27.05 -2.05
CA GLN A 126 18.23 -28.13 -2.83
C GLN A 126 19.73 -28.29 -2.56
N THR A 127 20.45 -27.20 -2.30
CA THR A 127 21.90 -27.23 -2.01
C THR A 127 22.25 -27.61 -0.57
N THR A 128 21.40 -27.31 0.42
CA THR A 128 21.76 -27.44 1.84
C THR A 128 21.40 -28.78 2.49
N LEU A 129 21.00 -29.82 1.73
CA LEU A 129 20.63 -31.17 2.23
C LEU A 129 19.52 -31.23 3.32
N ILE A 130 18.90 -30.10 3.69
CA ILE A 130 17.90 -29.99 4.78
C ILE A 130 16.44 -30.15 4.27
N GLY A 131 16.21 -30.31 2.96
CA GLY A 131 14.86 -30.32 2.38
C GLY A 131 14.53 -31.54 1.51
N ASP A 132 13.25 -31.92 1.52
CA ASP A 132 12.66 -32.83 0.53
C ASP A 132 13.01 -32.43 -0.90
N LYS A 133 13.18 -33.42 -1.80
CA LYS A 133 13.48 -33.19 -3.22
C LYS A 133 12.40 -32.38 -3.95
N GLU A 134 11.18 -32.32 -3.40
CA GLU A 134 10.08 -31.58 -3.99
C GLU A 134 10.19 -30.06 -3.73
N PRO A 135 10.07 -29.22 -4.77
CA PRO A 135 10.10 -27.77 -4.61
C PRO A 135 8.92 -27.31 -3.76
N TRP A 136 9.17 -26.37 -2.85
CA TRP A 136 8.11 -25.76 -2.05
C TRP A 136 7.24 -24.89 -2.95
N LYS A 137 5.99 -25.33 -3.18
CA LYS A 137 5.01 -24.66 -4.03
C LYS A 137 4.26 -23.60 -3.23
N MET A 138 4.84 -22.41 -3.11
CA MET A 138 4.21 -21.28 -2.43
C MET A 138 3.47 -20.32 -3.38
N LEU A 139 3.99 -20.09 -4.59
CA LEU A 139 3.37 -19.21 -5.59
C LEU A 139 1.99 -19.72 -6.03
N TYR A 140 1.17 -18.84 -6.63
CA TYR A 140 -0.16 -19.20 -7.13
C TYR A 140 -1.10 -19.66 -6.02
N SER A 141 -1.00 -19.02 -4.86
CA SER A 141 -1.77 -19.36 -3.67
C SER A 141 -2.13 -18.13 -2.86
N LEU A 142 -3.18 -18.23 -2.04
CA LEU A 142 -3.56 -17.19 -1.09
C LEU A 142 -2.40 -16.80 -0.15
N ARG A 143 -1.50 -17.72 0.19
CA ARG A 143 -0.34 -17.43 1.05
C ARG A 143 0.65 -16.50 0.36
N ALA A 144 0.89 -16.69 -0.94
CA ALA A 144 1.73 -15.78 -1.72
C ALA A 144 1.10 -14.39 -1.86
N ILE A 145 -0.22 -14.32 -2.07
CA ILE A 145 -0.96 -13.05 -2.12
C ILE A 145 -0.82 -12.30 -0.79
N ILE A 146 -1.09 -12.98 0.33
CA ILE A 146 -0.97 -12.38 1.68
C ILE A 146 0.46 -11.90 1.93
N LEU A 147 1.48 -12.70 1.60
CA LEU A 147 2.87 -12.31 1.83
C LEU A 147 3.29 -11.10 0.97
N ALA A 148 2.83 -11.03 -0.28
CA ALA A 148 3.06 -9.88 -1.15
C ALA A 148 2.34 -8.63 -0.63
N HIS A 149 1.11 -8.75 -0.15
CA HIS A 149 0.41 -7.66 0.51
C HIS A 149 1.10 -7.23 1.81
N MET A 150 1.63 -8.16 2.61
CA MET A 150 2.41 -7.82 3.79
C MET A 150 3.62 -6.97 3.40
N PHE A 151 4.41 -7.40 2.41
CA PHE A 151 5.56 -6.65 1.89
C PHE A 151 5.21 -5.20 1.54
N TYR A 152 4.06 -4.98 0.88
CA TYR A 152 3.60 -3.64 0.52
C TYR A 152 3.08 -2.83 1.70
N ASN A 153 2.31 -3.46 2.59
CA ASN A 153 1.43 -2.71 3.49
C ASN A 153 1.88 -2.68 4.96
N PHE A 154 2.69 -3.63 5.45
CA PHE A 154 3.23 -3.55 6.81
C PHE A 154 3.98 -2.23 7.11
N PRO A 155 4.73 -1.63 6.15
CA PRO A 155 5.44 -0.39 6.43
C PRO A 155 4.52 0.82 6.64
N LEU A 156 3.30 0.76 6.09
CA LEU A 156 2.27 1.77 6.34
C LEU A 156 1.84 1.76 7.81
N THR A 157 1.53 0.58 8.36
CA THR A 157 1.21 0.42 9.79
C THR A 157 2.39 0.84 10.66
N LEU A 158 3.61 0.43 10.30
CA LEU A 158 4.82 0.82 11.02
C LEU A 158 4.91 2.35 11.14
N ARG A 159 4.63 3.08 10.06
CA ARG A 159 4.71 4.54 10.01
C ARG A 159 3.56 5.21 10.75
N ILE A 160 2.31 4.91 10.40
CA ILE A 160 1.12 5.55 10.98
C ILE A 160 1.09 5.31 12.49
N VAL A 161 1.23 4.05 12.93
CA VAL A 161 1.15 3.70 14.34
C VAL A 161 2.44 4.12 15.06
N GLY A 162 3.60 4.02 14.41
CA GLY A 162 4.89 4.42 15.01
C GLY A 162 4.98 5.92 15.27
N ASP A 163 4.43 6.75 14.38
CA ASP A 163 4.37 8.20 14.56
C ASP A 163 3.37 8.60 15.64
N ALA A 164 2.20 7.93 15.69
CA ALA A 164 1.24 8.09 16.78
C ALA A 164 1.82 7.66 18.14
N TRP A 165 2.62 6.59 18.17
CA TRP A 165 3.28 6.15 19.39
C TRP A 165 4.38 7.10 19.83
N TYR A 166 5.13 7.66 18.87
CA TYR A 166 6.18 8.64 19.14
C TYR A 166 5.61 9.93 19.77
N SER A 167 4.38 10.32 19.43
CA SER A 167 3.74 11.51 20.00
C SER A 167 3.17 11.29 21.41
N LEU A 168 3.07 10.05 21.91
CA LEU A 168 2.50 9.78 23.24
C LEU A 168 3.45 10.17 24.39
N PRO A 169 3.00 11.01 25.34
CA PRO A 169 3.82 11.39 26.49
C PRO A 169 4.09 10.19 27.39
N GLN A 170 5.36 9.95 27.71
CA GLN A 170 5.79 8.87 28.62
C GLN A 170 5.28 9.08 30.06
N SER A 171 4.95 10.31 30.46
CA SER A 171 4.51 10.66 31.82
C SER A 171 3.30 9.86 32.28
N LYS A 172 2.29 9.68 31.42
CA LYS A 172 1.06 8.96 31.77
C LYS A 172 1.29 7.47 31.94
N TYR A 173 2.13 6.89 31.08
CA TYR A 173 2.57 5.51 31.24
C TYR A 173 3.31 5.33 32.57
N ASN A 174 4.26 6.22 32.89
CA ASN A 174 5.03 6.15 34.12
C ASN A 174 4.16 6.39 35.37
N ALA A 175 3.19 7.29 35.32
CA ALA A 175 2.24 7.52 36.41
C ALA A 175 1.42 6.25 36.72
N ALA A 176 0.91 5.57 35.68
CA ALA A 176 0.23 4.29 35.85
C ALA A 176 1.15 3.23 36.47
N ARG A 177 2.43 3.18 36.05
CA ARG A 177 3.44 2.29 36.65
C ARG A 177 3.69 2.60 38.13
N SER A 178 3.76 3.87 38.51
CA SER A 178 3.93 4.29 39.92
C SER A 178 2.71 3.97 40.79
N LEU A 179 1.50 3.96 40.21
CA LEU A 179 0.27 3.52 40.88
C LEU A 179 0.12 1.98 40.95
N GLY A 180 1.18 1.23 40.66
CA GLY A 180 1.20 -0.23 40.77
C GLY A 180 0.71 -0.98 39.51
N ALA A 181 0.42 -0.30 38.41
CA ALA A 181 0.08 -1.01 37.17
C ALA A 181 1.32 -1.71 36.60
N GLY A 182 1.21 -3.03 36.34
CA GLY A 182 2.21 -3.80 35.57
C GLY A 182 2.43 -3.21 34.16
N PRO A 183 3.51 -3.56 33.45
CA PRO A 183 3.83 -2.98 32.13
C PRO A 183 2.75 -3.29 31.08
N ILE A 184 2.16 -4.50 31.14
CA ILE A 184 1.07 -4.94 30.28
C ILE A 184 -0.21 -4.17 30.61
N LYS A 185 -0.56 -4.06 31.91
CA LYS A 185 -1.72 -3.31 32.37
C LYS A 185 -1.62 -1.84 31.95
N ALA A 186 -0.49 -1.19 32.21
CA ALA A 186 -0.23 0.20 31.82
C ALA A 186 -0.34 0.39 30.30
N PHE A 187 0.14 -0.56 29.49
CA PHE A 187 -0.03 -0.51 28.04
C PHE A 187 -1.51 -0.55 27.64
N PHE A 188 -2.28 -1.54 28.09
CA PHE A 188 -3.68 -1.70 27.69
C PHE A 188 -4.61 -0.62 28.26
N THR A 189 -4.28 -0.02 29.40
CA THR A 189 -5.11 1.03 30.02
C THR A 189 -4.75 2.44 29.59
N VAL A 190 -3.48 2.72 29.23
CA VAL A 190 -3.01 4.08 28.91
C VAL A 190 -2.65 4.23 27.43
N ASP A 191 -1.72 3.42 26.93
CA ASP A 191 -1.17 3.60 25.58
C ASP A 191 -2.12 3.06 24.50
N PHE A 192 -2.64 1.84 24.66
CA PHE A 192 -3.48 1.17 23.65
C PHE A 192 -4.75 1.96 23.26
N PRO A 193 -5.56 2.51 24.20
CA PRO A 193 -6.74 3.30 23.82
C PRO A 193 -6.40 4.55 23.01
N ARG A 194 -5.20 5.12 23.21
CA ARG A 194 -4.70 6.28 22.47
C ARG A 194 -4.11 5.90 21.11
N LEU A 195 -3.61 4.68 20.98
CA LEU A 195 -3.10 4.12 19.72
C LEU A 195 -4.19 3.52 18.85
N ALA A 196 -5.31 3.07 19.45
CA ALA A 196 -6.41 2.43 18.75
C ALA A 196 -6.92 3.21 17.53
N PRO A 197 -7.07 4.56 17.56
CA PRO A 197 -7.44 5.32 16.36
C PRO A 197 -6.41 5.18 15.25
N ALA A 198 -5.11 5.28 15.55
CA ALA A 198 -4.04 5.13 14.57
C ALA A 198 -3.94 3.71 14.02
N ILE A 199 -4.17 2.69 14.86
CA ILE A 199 -4.23 1.29 14.43
C ILE A 199 -5.40 1.09 13.47
N LEU A 200 -6.59 1.60 13.81
CA LEU A 200 -7.77 1.55 12.96
C LEU A 200 -7.55 2.27 11.62
N THR A 201 -6.99 3.48 11.63
CA THR A 201 -6.59 4.21 10.42
C THR A 201 -5.67 3.36 9.55
N SER A 202 -4.63 2.76 10.14
CA SER A 202 -3.68 1.93 9.38
C SER A 202 -4.35 0.68 8.81
N ALA A 203 -5.29 0.06 9.54
CA ALA A 203 -6.00 -1.13 9.11
C ALA A 203 -6.96 -0.82 7.96
N VAL A 204 -7.72 0.28 8.03
CA VAL A 204 -8.64 0.69 6.96
C VAL A 204 -7.89 1.02 5.67
N ILE A 205 -6.81 1.81 5.76
CA ILE A 205 -6.01 2.15 4.56
C ILE A 205 -5.34 0.89 3.98
N THR A 206 -4.81 0.02 4.83
CA THR A 206 -4.24 -1.26 4.39
C THR A 206 -5.29 -2.14 3.71
N PHE A 207 -6.51 -2.19 4.26
CA PHE A 207 -7.61 -2.93 3.66
C PHE A 207 -7.92 -2.41 2.27
N LEU A 208 -8.03 -1.09 2.09
CA LEU A 208 -8.27 -0.50 0.78
C LEU A 208 -7.17 -0.86 -0.22
N TYR A 209 -5.90 -0.77 0.18
CA TYR A 209 -4.78 -1.18 -0.69
C TYR A 209 -4.81 -2.67 -1.04
N CYS A 210 -5.27 -3.54 -0.14
CA CYS A 210 -5.39 -4.98 -0.44
C CYS A 210 -6.65 -5.28 -1.27
N PHE A 211 -7.75 -4.56 -1.04
CA PHE A 211 -9.03 -4.75 -1.69
C PHE A 211 -8.97 -4.31 -3.15
N LEU A 212 -8.42 -3.12 -3.41
CA LEU A 212 -8.19 -2.54 -4.73
C LEU A 212 -6.87 -3.01 -5.37
N SER A 213 -6.35 -4.16 -4.92
CA SER A 213 -5.10 -4.71 -5.43
C SER A 213 -5.35 -5.52 -6.70
N PHE A 214 -4.76 -5.06 -7.80
CA PHE A 214 -4.90 -5.70 -9.10
C PHE A 214 -3.68 -6.57 -9.46
N ALA A 215 -2.51 -5.95 -9.63
CA ALA A 215 -1.35 -6.59 -10.23
C ALA A 215 -0.81 -7.79 -9.43
N ILE A 216 -0.88 -7.74 -8.10
CA ILE A 216 -0.43 -8.83 -7.23
C ILE A 216 -1.31 -10.07 -7.45
N ILE A 217 -2.63 -9.88 -7.47
CA ILE A 217 -3.58 -10.98 -7.62
C ILE A 217 -3.55 -11.53 -9.04
N LEU A 218 -3.49 -10.66 -10.06
CA LEU A 218 -3.45 -11.08 -11.46
C LEU A 218 -2.31 -12.07 -11.72
N VAL A 219 -1.14 -11.82 -11.13
CA VAL A 219 0.06 -12.63 -11.40
C VAL A 219 0.25 -13.75 -10.37
N LEU A 220 0.04 -13.49 -9.07
CA LEU A 220 0.25 -14.47 -8.00
C LEU A 220 -0.99 -15.29 -7.64
N GLY A 221 -2.16 -14.96 -8.20
CA GLY A 221 -3.39 -15.74 -8.02
C GLY A 221 -3.38 -17.03 -8.82
N GLY A 222 -2.86 -17.02 -10.05
CA GLY A 222 -2.63 -18.25 -10.82
C GLY A 222 -3.89 -19.02 -11.26
N GLY A 223 -5.08 -18.43 -11.18
CA GLY A 223 -6.30 -19.01 -11.75
C GLY A 223 -7.61 -18.46 -11.17
N PRO A 224 -8.77 -18.95 -11.67
CA PRO A 224 -10.10 -18.46 -11.29
C PRO A 224 -10.42 -18.56 -9.80
N GLN A 225 -9.77 -19.49 -9.08
CA GLN A 225 -9.99 -19.70 -7.64
C GLN A 225 -9.57 -18.49 -6.79
N PHE A 226 -8.60 -17.71 -7.26
CA PHE A 226 -8.05 -16.58 -6.52
C PHE A 226 -8.33 -15.24 -7.22
N THR A 227 -9.39 -15.18 -8.03
CA THR A 227 -9.81 -13.95 -8.73
C THR A 227 -10.50 -12.98 -7.77
N THR A 228 -10.05 -11.71 -7.80
CA THR A 228 -10.71 -10.59 -7.10
C THR A 228 -11.56 -9.76 -8.06
N LEU A 229 -12.34 -8.83 -7.53
CA LEU A 229 -13.14 -7.85 -8.29
C LEU A 229 -12.28 -7.11 -9.32
N GLU A 230 -11.18 -6.50 -8.90
CA GLU A 230 -10.19 -5.85 -9.77
C GLU A 230 -9.77 -6.73 -10.97
N VAL A 231 -9.44 -8.00 -10.72
CA VAL A 231 -9.01 -8.93 -11.79
C VAL A 231 -10.18 -9.30 -12.71
N GLU A 232 -11.38 -9.45 -12.16
CA GLU A 232 -12.58 -9.77 -12.93
C GLU A 232 -13.04 -8.58 -13.80
N ILE A 233 -13.00 -7.36 -13.26
CA ILE A 233 -13.28 -6.11 -14.00
C ILE A 233 -12.32 -6.00 -15.18
N TYR A 234 -11.02 -6.19 -14.93
CA TYR A 234 -10.03 -6.22 -16.01
C TYR A 234 -10.35 -7.27 -17.05
N ARG A 235 -10.76 -8.47 -16.63
CA ARG A 235 -11.08 -9.58 -17.54
C ARG A 235 -12.28 -9.27 -18.42
N LEU A 236 -13.35 -8.73 -17.84
CA LEU A 236 -14.55 -8.35 -18.57
C LEU A 236 -14.26 -7.26 -19.59
N ILE A 237 -13.53 -6.23 -19.20
CA ILE A 237 -13.24 -5.08 -20.06
C ILE A 237 -12.22 -5.43 -21.15
N LYS A 238 -11.13 -6.14 -20.82
CA LYS A 238 -10.03 -6.37 -21.77
C LYS A 238 -10.16 -7.63 -22.61
N TYR A 239 -10.69 -8.71 -22.06
CA TYR A 239 -10.76 -9.98 -22.77
C TYR A 239 -12.16 -10.29 -23.29
N GLN A 240 -13.22 -9.87 -22.59
CA GLN A 240 -14.60 -10.15 -23.00
C GLN A 240 -15.27 -8.97 -23.70
N LEU A 241 -14.68 -7.77 -23.63
CA LEU A 241 -15.26 -6.51 -24.13
C LEU A 241 -16.66 -6.22 -23.55
N ASP A 242 -16.97 -6.80 -22.40
CA ASP A 242 -18.24 -6.63 -21.68
C ASP A 242 -18.12 -5.43 -20.73
N PHE A 243 -18.22 -4.23 -21.34
CA PHE A 243 -18.09 -2.97 -20.61
C PHE A 243 -19.23 -2.73 -19.63
N SER A 244 -20.43 -3.25 -19.92
CA SER A 244 -21.61 -3.06 -19.07
C SER A 244 -21.44 -3.77 -17.73
N ARG A 245 -21.15 -5.08 -17.75
CA ARG A 245 -20.88 -5.84 -16.51
C ARG A 245 -19.62 -5.39 -15.81
N GLY A 246 -18.55 -5.08 -16.55
CA GLY A 246 -17.31 -4.56 -16.00
C GLY A 246 -17.52 -3.25 -15.24
N SER A 247 -18.25 -2.31 -15.83
CA SER A 247 -18.58 -1.02 -15.18
C SER A 247 -19.50 -1.22 -13.98
N GLY A 248 -20.44 -2.17 -14.06
CA GLY A 248 -21.31 -2.51 -12.93
C GLY A 248 -20.55 -3.03 -11.71
N LEU A 249 -19.59 -3.94 -11.91
CA LEU A 249 -18.70 -4.42 -10.85
C LEU A 249 -17.83 -3.29 -10.28
N ALA A 250 -17.26 -2.44 -11.13
CA ALA A 250 -16.44 -1.31 -10.69
C ALA A 250 -17.23 -0.31 -9.81
N ILE A 251 -18.50 -0.08 -10.12
CA ILE A 251 -19.39 0.75 -9.29
C ILE A 251 -19.68 0.08 -7.95
N ILE A 252 -20.00 -1.22 -7.95
CA ILE A 252 -20.24 -1.98 -6.70
C ILE A 252 -18.99 -1.93 -5.80
N GLU A 253 -17.82 -2.15 -6.38
CA GLU A 253 -16.53 -2.08 -5.68
C GLU A 253 -16.26 -0.68 -5.12
N SER A 254 -16.47 0.37 -5.93
CA SER A 254 -16.28 1.76 -5.50
C SER A 254 -17.25 2.16 -4.40
N ILE A 255 -18.52 1.75 -4.47
CA ILE A 255 -19.51 1.99 -3.41
C ILE A 255 -19.08 1.28 -2.12
N ALA A 256 -18.60 0.04 -2.20
CA ALA A 256 -18.13 -0.69 -1.02
C ALA A 256 -16.90 -0.01 -0.38
N ALA A 257 -15.93 0.42 -1.18
CA ALA A 257 -14.73 1.10 -0.72
C ALA A 257 -15.04 2.49 -0.11
N LEU A 258 -15.88 3.29 -0.77
CA LEU A 258 -16.33 4.59 -0.26
C LEU A 258 -17.21 4.45 0.98
N GLY A 259 -18.05 3.42 1.05
CA GLY A 259 -18.85 3.07 2.23
C GLY A 259 -17.97 2.77 3.44
N LEU A 260 -16.91 1.98 3.25
CA LEU A 260 -15.91 1.72 4.30
C LEU A 260 -15.23 3.00 4.76
N LEU A 261 -14.82 3.88 3.84
CA LEU A 261 -14.22 5.17 4.16
C LEU A 261 -15.17 6.09 4.94
N ALA A 262 -16.45 6.11 4.58
CA ALA A 262 -17.47 6.90 5.27
C ALA A 262 -17.71 6.40 6.71
N VAL A 263 -17.77 5.08 6.89
CA VAL A 263 -17.86 4.44 8.22
C VAL A 263 -16.62 4.78 9.03
N TYR A 264 -15.43 4.66 8.45
CA TYR A 264 -14.18 5.03 9.11
C TYR A 264 -14.15 6.51 9.52
N ALA A 265 -14.55 7.44 8.64
CA ALA A 265 -14.57 8.88 8.94
C ALA A 265 -15.52 9.20 10.11
N SER A 266 -16.65 8.49 10.19
CA SER A 266 -17.62 8.62 11.29
C SER A 266 -17.03 8.09 12.61
N LEU A 267 -16.34 6.95 12.58
CA LEU A 267 -15.69 6.36 13.76
C LEU A 267 -14.48 7.19 14.24
N ASP A 268 -13.63 7.66 13.33
CA ASP A 268 -12.46 8.48 13.65
C ASP A 268 -12.86 9.78 14.36
N THR A 269 -13.97 10.41 13.93
CA THR A 269 -14.52 11.60 14.59
C THR A 269 -14.90 11.32 16.05
N VAL A 270 -15.47 10.15 16.34
CA VAL A 270 -15.86 9.74 17.71
C VAL A 270 -14.65 9.36 18.54
N LEU A 271 -13.70 8.63 17.96
CA LEU A 271 -12.50 8.15 18.65
C LEU A 271 -11.54 9.29 18.99
N ARG A 272 -11.35 10.26 18.09
CA ARG A 272 -10.48 11.43 18.33
C ARG A 272 -11.03 12.35 19.41
N ARG A 273 -12.36 12.53 19.50
CA ARG A 273 -12.99 13.32 20.57
C ARG A 273 -12.65 12.80 21.97
N ARG A 274 -12.37 11.50 22.12
CA ARG A 274 -11.95 10.92 23.42
C ARG A 274 -10.47 11.13 23.75
N THR A 275 -9.65 11.52 22.77
CA THR A 275 -8.18 11.64 22.91
C THR A 275 -7.67 13.08 22.91
N VAL A 276 -8.46 14.03 22.40
CA VAL A 276 -8.08 15.43 22.20
C VAL A 276 -8.14 16.28 23.48
N ASP A 277 -8.66 15.75 24.59
CA ASP A 277 -8.75 16.47 25.88
C ASP A 277 -7.41 16.63 26.64
N ASP A 278 -6.27 16.28 26.03
CA ASP A 278 -4.94 16.50 26.62
C ASP A 278 -4.21 17.64 25.90
N ASP A 279 -4.58 18.88 26.22
CA ASP A 279 -3.94 20.12 25.76
C ASP A 279 -2.59 20.41 26.50
N ASP A 280 -1.98 19.37 27.08
CA ASP A 280 -0.65 19.47 27.67
C ASP A 280 0.36 19.62 26.54
N ALA A 281 0.80 20.86 26.31
CA ALA A 281 1.87 21.25 25.40
C ALA A 281 2.90 20.12 25.23
N VAL A 282 2.86 19.48 24.05
CA VAL A 282 3.65 18.29 23.70
C VAL A 282 5.14 18.61 23.85
N LYS A 283 5.68 18.39 25.04
CA LYS A 283 7.13 18.28 25.22
C LYS A 283 7.52 16.94 24.64
N ILE A 284 7.89 16.95 23.35
CA ILE A 284 8.50 15.83 22.64
C ILE A 284 9.72 15.39 23.47
N ARG A 285 9.56 14.36 24.29
CA ARG A 285 10.69 13.79 25.04
C ARG A 285 11.35 12.72 24.20
N THR A 286 12.68 12.68 24.31
CA THR A 286 13.54 11.77 23.56
C THR A 286 13.19 10.31 23.88
N PRO A 287 13.00 9.46 22.86
CA PRO A 287 12.81 8.02 23.01
C PRO A 287 13.87 7.38 23.90
N GLY A 288 13.47 6.42 24.72
CA GLY A 288 14.41 5.68 25.56
C GLY A 288 15.45 4.95 24.70
N ARG A 289 16.73 5.08 25.01
CA ARG A 289 17.79 4.35 24.31
C ARG A 289 17.81 2.90 24.82
N ILE A 290 17.64 1.93 23.92
CA ILE A 290 17.81 0.52 24.25
C ILE A 290 19.22 0.08 23.88
N THR A 291 19.89 -0.63 24.80
CA THR A 291 21.29 -1.06 24.63
C THR A 291 21.44 -2.50 25.13
N GLY A 292 22.37 -3.27 24.54
CA GLY A 292 22.67 -4.65 24.94
C GLY A 292 21.57 -5.65 24.58
N TRP A 293 21.35 -6.65 25.45
CA TRP A 293 20.37 -7.74 25.25
C TRP A 293 18.93 -7.28 25.03
N LYS A 294 18.58 -6.08 25.50
CA LYS A 294 17.26 -5.45 25.25
C LYS A 294 17.01 -5.10 23.78
N MET A 295 18.05 -5.14 22.93
CA MET A 295 17.95 -4.96 21.48
C MET A 295 17.61 -6.24 20.72
N LEU A 296 17.75 -7.42 21.34
CA LEU A 296 17.52 -8.71 20.68
C LEU A 296 16.14 -8.78 20.00
N PRO A 297 15.01 -8.36 20.64
CA PRO A 297 13.71 -8.35 19.98
C PRO A 297 13.65 -7.43 18.77
N ALA A 298 14.35 -6.28 18.81
CA ALA A 298 14.40 -5.34 17.70
C ALA A 298 15.16 -5.94 16.50
N PHE A 299 16.26 -6.65 16.75
CA PHE A 299 16.99 -7.35 15.69
C PHE A 299 16.24 -8.57 15.15
N LEU A 300 15.60 -9.35 16.02
CA LEU A 300 14.75 -10.48 15.64
C LEU A 300 13.57 -10.05 14.76
N TYR A 301 13.06 -8.83 14.94
CA TYR A 301 12.08 -8.22 14.04
C TYR A 301 12.71 -7.68 12.76
N LEU A 302 13.86 -7.00 12.88
CA LEU A 302 14.52 -6.34 11.76
C LEU A 302 14.94 -7.34 10.68
N ILE A 303 15.47 -8.50 11.04
CA ILE A 303 15.93 -9.53 10.10
C ILE A 303 14.82 -10.00 9.14
N PRO A 304 13.66 -10.51 9.60
CA PRO A 304 12.58 -10.94 8.72
C PRO A 304 11.95 -9.77 7.94
N ALA A 305 11.88 -8.57 8.52
CA ALA A 305 11.39 -7.39 7.81
C ALA A 305 12.34 -6.99 6.65
N LEU A 306 13.66 -7.02 6.89
CA LEU A 306 14.67 -6.78 5.87
C LEU A 306 14.64 -7.87 4.81
N PHE A 307 14.53 -9.14 5.20
CA PHE A 307 14.41 -10.25 4.25
C PHE A 307 13.18 -10.07 3.35
N LEU A 308 12.02 -9.77 3.93
CA LEU A 308 10.79 -9.56 3.17
C LEU A 308 10.95 -8.43 2.15
N ILE A 309 11.61 -7.33 2.52
CA ILE A 309 11.79 -6.18 1.61
C ILE A 309 12.90 -6.40 0.57
N PHE A 310 14.06 -6.87 0.99
CA PHE A 310 15.24 -6.95 0.13
C PHE A 310 15.35 -8.25 -0.65
N ALA A 311 14.80 -9.38 -0.19
CA ALA A 311 14.94 -10.63 -0.94
C ALA A 311 14.37 -10.52 -2.38
N PRO A 312 13.19 -9.92 -2.62
CA PRO A 312 12.69 -9.69 -3.98
C PRO A 312 13.62 -8.79 -4.80
N LEU A 313 14.13 -7.72 -4.20
CA LEU A 313 15.00 -6.74 -4.88
C LEU A 313 16.37 -7.29 -5.23
N ILE A 314 17.00 -7.95 -4.27
CA ILE A 314 18.28 -8.62 -4.45
C ILE A 314 18.14 -9.73 -5.50
N SER A 315 17.02 -10.46 -5.49
CA SER A 315 16.77 -11.49 -6.52
C SER A 315 16.70 -10.86 -7.91
N ILE A 316 15.95 -9.78 -8.10
CA ILE A 316 15.91 -9.08 -9.41
C ILE A 316 17.31 -8.64 -9.82
N MET A 317 18.08 -8.07 -8.90
CA MET A 317 19.45 -7.63 -9.17
C MET A 317 20.35 -8.79 -9.59
N ILE A 318 20.35 -9.90 -8.85
CA ILE A 318 21.15 -11.09 -9.16
C ILE A 318 20.74 -11.67 -10.52
N TYR A 319 19.44 -11.91 -10.73
CA TYR A 319 18.93 -12.49 -11.97
C TYR A 319 19.12 -11.58 -13.19
N SER A 320 19.34 -10.28 -13.01
CA SER A 320 19.71 -9.39 -14.13
C SER A 320 21.05 -9.76 -14.76
N PHE A 321 21.96 -10.37 -13.99
CA PHE A 321 23.28 -10.83 -14.45
C PHE A 321 23.33 -12.32 -14.77
N LEU A 322 22.23 -13.06 -14.62
CA LEU A 322 22.20 -14.50 -14.87
C LEU A 322 21.43 -14.82 -16.14
N THR A 323 22.00 -15.70 -16.95
CA THR A 323 21.38 -16.20 -18.19
C THR A 323 21.31 -17.71 -18.15
N ARG A 324 20.31 -18.27 -18.84
CA ARG A 324 20.17 -19.71 -19.07
C ARG A 324 19.80 -19.95 -20.52
N ALA A 325 20.42 -20.95 -21.14
CA ALA A 325 20.14 -21.33 -22.52
C ALA A 325 18.74 -21.96 -22.67
N THR A 326 18.32 -22.75 -21.68
CA THR A 326 16.98 -23.35 -21.60
C THR A 326 16.46 -23.28 -20.16
N ARG A 327 15.16 -23.54 -19.93
CA ARG A 327 14.59 -23.55 -18.58
C ARG A 327 15.25 -24.56 -17.63
N ALA A 328 15.85 -25.62 -18.18
CA ALA A 328 16.53 -26.69 -17.45
C ALA A 328 18.06 -26.52 -17.37
N ALA A 329 18.65 -25.58 -18.12
CA ALA A 329 20.08 -25.33 -18.09
C ALA A 329 20.51 -24.58 -16.82
N SER A 330 21.78 -24.77 -16.43
CA SER A 330 22.41 -24.01 -15.35
C SER A 330 22.45 -22.51 -15.65
N LEU A 331 22.38 -21.72 -14.57
CA LEU A 331 22.52 -20.27 -14.64
C LEU A 331 24.01 -19.92 -14.79
N HIS A 332 24.35 -19.09 -15.77
CA HIS A 332 25.69 -18.57 -15.96
C HIS A 332 25.68 -17.04 -15.91
N LEU A 333 26.72 -16.45 -15.32
CA LEU A 333 26.91 -15.01 -15.28
C LEU A 333 27.12 -14.46 -16.69
N SER A 334 26.33 -13.46 -17.06
CA SER A 334 26.38 -12.82 -18.37
C SER A 334 25.83 -11.40 -18.30
N PHE A 335 26.44 -10.50 -19.08
CA PHE A 335 26.01 -9.11 -19.24
C PHE A 335 25.10 -8.91 -20.46
N SER A 336 24.60 -9.98 -21.08
CA SER A 336 23.80 -9.90 -22.31
C SER A 336 22.53 -9.08 -22.14
N HIS A 337 21.83 -9.19 -21.01
CA HIS A 337 20.64 -8.39 -20.71
C HIS A 337 20.98 -6.89 -20.68
N TRP A 338 22.05 -6.52 -19.99
CA TRP A 338 22.52 -5.13 -19.93
C TRP A 338 22.96 -4.61 -21.30
N LYS A 339 23.67 -5.42 -22.09
CA LYS A 339 24.05 -5.06 -23.46
C LYS A 339 22.83 -4.87 -24.36
N SER A 340 21.77 -5.65 -24.16
CA SER A 340 20.52 -5.54 -24.93
C SER A 340 19.73 -4.25 -24.63
N LEU A 341 19.85 -3.69 -23.41
CA LEU A 341 19.17 -2.45 -23.02
C LEU A 341 19.70 -1.23 -23.77
N PHE A 342 21.01 -1.20 -24.03
CA PHE A 342 21.68 -0.09 -24.73
C PHE A 342 21.90 -0.38 -26.22
N GLY A 343 21.49 -1.55 -26.71
CA GLY A 343 21.51 -1.87 -28.13
C GLY A 343 20.37 -1.19 -28.89
N SER A 344 20.55 -1.03 -30.20
CA SER A 344 19.48 -0.63 -31.13
C SER A 344 18.47 -1.75 -31.41
N GLY A 345 18.73 -2.96 -30.92
CA GLY A 345 17.88 -4.12 -31.07
C GLY A 345 16.55 -3.96 -30.33
N ARG A 346 15.47 -4.46 -30.95
CA ARG A 346 14.16 -4.53 -30.29
C ARG A 346 14.15 -5.67 -29.29
N VAL A 347 13.65 -5.41 -28.07
CA VAL A 347 13.29 -6.44 -27.11
C VAL A 347 11.76 -6.50 -27.07
N GLY A 348 11.20 -7.52 -27.71
CA GLY A 348 9.76 -7.59 -27.99
C GLY A 348 9.31 -6.45 -28.90
N ALA A 349 8.29 -5.69 -28.47
CA ALA A 349 7.72 -4.57 -29.24
C ALA A 349 8.40 -3.21 -28.97
N SER A 350 9.40 -3.13 -28.09
CA SER A 350 9.95 -1.85 -27.63
C SER A 350 11.46 -1.72 -27.87
N VAL A 351 11.90 -0.47 -28.08
CA VAL A 351 13.32 -0.10 -28.00
C VAL A 351 13.59 0.30 -26.54
N PRO A 352 14.41 -0.46 -25.79
CA PRO A 352 14.49 -0.31 -24.34
C PRO A 352 14.86 1.11 -23.88
N LEU A 353 15.80 1.76 -24.56
CA LEU A 353 16.22 3.13 -24.23
C LEU A 353 15.07 4.14 -24.36
N ASN A 354 14.25 4.03 -25.41
CA ASN A 354 13.10 4.91 -25.60
C ASN A 354 12.04 4.71 -24.52
N SER A 355 11.85 3.47 -24.05
CA SER A 355 10.95 3.18 -22.93
C SER A 355 11.45 3.84 -21.65
N VAL A 356 12.75 3.75 -21.36
CA VAL A 356 13.35 4.41 -20.19
C VAL A 356 13.15 5.92 -20.23
N ILE A 357 13.49 6.57 -21.36
CA ILE A 357 13.32 8.02 -21.52
C ILE A 357 11.85 8.41 -21.33
N ARG A 358 10.92 7.70 -21.98
CA ARG A 358 9.48 7.97 -21.85
C ARG A 358 9.00 7.84 -20.40
N THR A 359 9.45 6.83 -19.67
CA THR A 359 9.11 6.65 -18.26
C THR A 359 9.61 7.81 -17.40
N PHE A 360 10.85 8.26 -17.59
CA PHE A 360 11.39 9.41 -16.87
C PHE A 360 10.64 10.71 -17.22
N SER A 361 10.43 10.99 -18.51
CA SER A 361 9.71 12.18 -18.95
C SER A 361 8.28 12.22 -18.41
N LEU A 362 7.55 11.10 -18.48
CA LEU A 362 6.21 10.99 -17.92
C LEU A 362 6.21 11.17 -16.40
N GLY A 363 7.15 10.53 -15.70
CA GLY A 363 7.27 10.63 -14.25
C GLY A 363 7.51 12.08 -13.79
N ILE A 364 8.42 12.80 -14.45
CA ILE A 364 8.70 14.21 -14.15
C ILE A 364 7.47 15.08 -14.42
N ALA A 365 6.79 14.89 -15.55
CA ALA A 365 5.60 15.64 -15.90
C ALA A 365 4.47 15.45 -14.88
N VAL A 366 4.19 14.19 -14.51
CA VAL A 366 3.15 13.86 -13.51
C VAL A 366 3.53 14.41 -12.13
N ALA A 367 4.79 14.27 -11.71
CA ALA A 367 5.27 14.84 -10.45
C ALA A 367 5.11 16.37 -10.41
N GLY A 368 5.44 17.06 -11.49
CA GLY A 368 5.26 18.52 -11.61
C GLY A 368 3.79 18.93 -11.49
N ILE A 369 2.91 18.30 -12.29
CA ILE A 369 1.47 18.60 -12.29
C ILE A 369 0.85 18.34 -10.92
N THR A 370 1.11 17.18 -10.33
CA THR A 370 0.55 16.80 -9.02
C THR A 370 1.07 17.70 -7.90
N THR A 371 2.36 18.06 -7.90
CA THR A 371 2.93 18.98 -6.91
C THR A 371 2.29 20.36 -7.00
N VAL A 372 2.13 20.92 -8.20
CA VAL A 372 1.48 22.22 -8.39
C VAL A 372 0.02 22.17 -7.94
N THR A 373 -0.73 21.16 -8.37
CA THR A 373 -2.14 20.97 -7.98
C THR A 373 -2.29 20.86 -6.46
N ALA A 374 -1.46 20.03 -5.81
CA ALA A 374 -1.49 19.84 -4.37
C ALA A 374 -1.06 21.10 -3.60
N ALA A 375 -0.06 21.84 -4.09
CA ALA A 375 0.38 23.08 -3.47
C ALA A 375 -0.70 24.16 -3.52
N LEU A 376 -1.40 24.31 -4.65
CA LEU A 376 -2.49 25.28 -4.81
C LEU A 376 -3.69 24.92 -3.92
N ALA A 377 -4.10 23.65 -3.92
CA ALA A 377 -5.19 23.17 -3.06
C ALA A 377 -4.83 23.31 -1.58
N GLY A 378 -3.62 22.90 -1.19
CA GLY A 378 -3.12 22.99 0.19
C GLY A 378 -2.95 24.43 0.68
N TRP A 379 -2.50 25.34 -0.20
CA TRP A 379 -2.46 26.76 0.13
C TRP A 379 -3.86 27.30 0.43
N TYR A 380 -4.86 26.93 -0.38
CA TYR A 380 -6.24 27.38 -0.17
C TYR A 380 -6.82 26.85 1.16
N THR A 381 -6.70 25.54 1.42
CA THR A 381 -7.23 24.91 2.64
C THR A 381 -6.53 25.40 3.91
N ALA A 382 -5.26 25.78 3.84
CA ALA A 382 -4.53 26.33 4.98
C ALA A 382 -4.95 27.78 5.35
N HIS A 383 -5.36 28.59 4.37
CA HIS A 383 -5.64 30.02 4.57
C HIS A 383 -7.12 30.35 4.65
N ARG A 384 -8.01 29.42 4.31
CA ARG A 384 -9.46 29.62 4.30
C ARG A 384 -10.15 28.63 5.21
N LYS A 385 -11.35 29.00 5.65
CA LYS A 385 -12.27 28.13 6.39
C LYS A 385 -13.65 28.26 5.74
N GLY A 386 -14.45 27.19 5.80
CA GLY A 386 -15.81 27.21 5.29
C GLY A 386 -16.18 25.93 4.52
N PHE A 387 -17.36 25.94 3.93
CA PHE A 387 -17.92 24.80 3.21
C PHE A 387 -17.07 24.37 1.99
N LEU A 388 -16.55 25.34 1.23
CA LEU A 388 -15.69 25.06 0.07
C LEU A 388 -14.40 24.29 0.44
N VAL A 389 -13.82 24.55 1.62
CA VAL A 389 -12.63 23.81 2.09
C VAL A 389 -12.97 22.34 2.31
N LYS A 390 -14.12 22.05 2.93
CA LYS A 390 -14.59 20.68 3.14
C LYS A 390 -14.82 19.94 1.82
N ILE A 391 -15.34 20.63 0.80
CA ILE A 391 -15.49 20.06 -0.55
C ILE A 391 -14.13 19.73 -1.15
N ILE A 392 -13.16 20.65 -1.11
CA ILE A 392 -11.83 20.43 -1.67
C ILE A 392 -11.12 19.27 -0.96
N GLU A 393 -11.16 19.23 0.37
CA GLU A 393 -10.63 18.10 1.14
C GLU A 393 -11.29 16.80 0.70
N PHE A 394 -12.62 16.74 0.64
CA PHE A 394 -13.34 15.57 0.17
C PHE A 394 -12.93 15.14 -1.25
N MET A 395 -12.85 16.07 -2.20
CA MET A 395 -12.39 15.79 -3.58
C MET A 395 -11.00 15.18 -3.60
N LEU A 396 -10.07 15.64 -2.76
CA LEU A 396 -8.72 15.08 -2.67
C LEU A 396 -8.71 13.66 -2.09
N PHE A 397 -9.70 13.29 -1.29
CA PHE A 397 -9.81 11.95 -0.68
C PHE A 397 -10.52 10.92 -1.57
N ILE A 398 -11.52 11.31 -2.38
CA ILE A 398 -12.34 10.38 -3.19
C ILE A 398 -11.52 9.42 -4.06
N PRO A 399 -10.45 9.85 -4.77
CA PRO A 399 -9.69 8.94 -5.64
C PRO A 399 -9.07 7.73 -4.94
N MET A 400 -8.90 7.77 -3.61
CA MET A 400 -8.39 6.60 -2.86
C MET A 400 -9.41 5.47 -2.72
N GLY A 401 -10.69 5.73 -2.96
CA GLY A 401 -11.77 4.75 -2.81
C GLY A 401 -12.37 4.26 -4.13
N VAL A 402 -11.73 4.55 -5.26
CA VAL A 402 -12.22 4.15 -6.60
C VAL A 402 -11.22 3.19 -7.23
N SER A 403 -11.75 2.15 -7.90
CA SER A 403 -10.94 1.17 -8.63
C SER A 403 -10.05 1.84 -9.68
N THR A 404 -8.85 1.30 -9.86
CA THR A 404 -7.84 1.84 -10.79
C THR A 404 -7.80 1.12 -12.15
N VAL A 405 -8.63 0.08 -12.31
CA VAL A 405 -8.76 -0.77 -13.50
C VAL A 405 -9.94 -0.32 -14.35
#